data_AF-A0A7C2P3M6-F1
#
_entry.id   AF-A0A7C2P3M6-F1
#
_cell.length_a   1.000
_cell.length_b   1.000
_cell.length_c   1.000
_cell.angle_alpha   90.00
_cell.angle_beta   90.00
_cell.angle_gamma   90.00
#
_symmetry.space_group_name_H-M   'P 1'
#
loop_
_entity.id
_entity.type
_entity.pdbx_description
1 polymer ?
#
loop_
_entity_poly.entity_id
_entity_poly.type
_entity_poly.pdbx_seq_one_letter_code
_entity_poly.pdbx_strand_id
1 'polypeptide(L)'
;MLKLTITSFSYRSGIPEDKNGNGGGYVFDCRLLHNPGRYDEFLNLTGKDPEVMDFLKKNSEADKFIKDVKRIIYRSITAYKRNNYTNLMINFGCTGGRHRSVYCAERIANRLMYESGIEVELIHTELEKENKQ
;
A
#
# COMPACT_ATOMS: atom_id res chain seq x y z
N MET A 1 13.65 0.02 -17.21
CA MET A 1 13.30 -0.38 -15.82
C MET A 1 11.97 0.25 -15.49
N LEU A 2 11.03 -0.47 -14.86
CA LEU A 2 9.72 0.07 -14.46
C LEU A 2 9.80 0.53 -13.00
N LYS A 3 9.53 1.81 -12.72
CA LYS A 3 9.43 2.32 -11.35
C LYS A 3 8.01 2.10 -10.80
N LEU A 4 7.92 1.47 -9.63
CA LEU A 4 6.68 1.29 -8.88
C LEU A 4 6.69 2.18 -7.66
N THR A 5 5.81 3.18 -7.63
CA THR A 5 5.56 3.99 -6.44
C THR A 5 4.38 3.41 -5.70
N ILE A 6 4.65 2.78 -4.56
CA ILE A 6 3.65 2.16 -3.69
C ILE A 6 3.42 3.10 -2.51
N THR A 7 2.16 3.45 -2.25
CA THR A 7 1.82 4.37 -1.17
C THR A 7 0.84 3.76 -0.19
N SER A 8 0.93 4.15 1.08
CA SER A 8 -0.18 4.06 2.02
C SER A 8 -0.64 5.46 2.41
N PHE A 9 -1.94 5.72 2.36
CA PHE A 9 -2.49 7.05 2.61
C PHE A 9 -3.76 7.03 3.47
N SER A 10 -4.13 8.21 3.95
CA SER A 10 -5.40 8.48 4.63
C SER A 10 -6.43 9.05 3.65
N TYR A 11 -7.62 8.46 3.58
CA TYR A 11 -8.72 9.06 2.82
C TYR A 11 -9.09 10.47 3.30
N ARG A 12 -8.79 10.83 4.55
CA ARG A 12 -8.98 12.20 5.06
C ARG A 12 -8.00 13.20 4.42
N SER A 13 -6.87 12.73 3.93
CA SER A 13 -5.83 13.55 3.30
C SER A 13 -5.89 13.54 1.77
N GLY A 14 -6.83 12.79 1.18
CA GLY A 14 -6.96 12.63 -0.27
C GLY A 14 -6.07 11.53 -0.85
N ILE A 15 -6.37 11.14 -2.08
CA ILE A 15 -5.58 10.16 -2.84
C ILE A 15 -4.26 10.83 -3.28
N PRO A 16 -3.09 10.18 -3.13
CA PRO A 16 -1.82 10.72 -3.59
C PRO A 16 -1.83 11.06 -5.10
N GLU A 17 -1.27 12.23 -5.43
CA GLU A 17 -1.16 12.72 -6.81
C GLU A 17 -0.08 11.95 -7.58
N ASP A 18 -0.38 11.54 -8.83
CA ASP A 18 0.62 11.02 -9.76
C ASP A 18 1.14 12.15 -10.66
N LYS A 19 2.43 12.44 -10.52
CA LYS A 19 3.11 13.50 -11.26
C LYS A 19 3.68 13.05 -12.60
N ASN A 20 3.54 11.78 -12.96
CA ASN A 20 4.14 11.20 -14.17
C ASN A 20 3.22 11.22 -15.39
N GLY A 21 2.05 11.86 -15.31
CA GLY A 21 1.17 12.13 -16.46
C GLY A 21 0.31 10.96 -16.95
N ASN A 22 0.36 9.78 -16.30
CA ASN A 22 -0.46 8.62 -16.67
C ASN A 22 -1.82 8.54 -15.95
N GLY A 23 -2.25 9.64 -15.32
CA GLY A 23 -3.57 9.74 -14.70
C GLY A 23 -3.72 8.96 -13.38
N GLY A 24 -2.62 8.64 -12.71
CA GLY A 24 -2.63 7.82 -11.50
C GLY A 24 -2.37 6.35 -11.78
N GLY A 25 -2.44 5.57 -10.70
CA GLY A 25 -2.43 4.12 -10.79
C GLY A 25 -3.53 3.53 -9.92
N TYR A 26 -3.34 2.32 -9.41
CA TYR A 26 -4.39 1.66 -8.62
C TYR A 26 -4.62 2.37 -7.30
N VAL A 27 -5.88 2.37 -6.86
CA VAL A 27 -6.27 2.75 -5.49
C VAL A 27 -7.06 1.59 -4.90
N PHE A 28 -6.50 0.98 -3.85
CA PHE A 28 -7.09 -0.14 -3.14
C PHE A 28 -7.60 0.33 -1.78
N ASP A 29 -8.93 0.36 -1.62
CA ASP A 29 -9.56 0.73 -0.35
C ASP A 29 -9.39 -0.38 0.68
N CYS A 30 -8.55 -0.16 1.68
CA CYS A 30 -8.28 -1.10 2.76
C CYS A 30 -9.30 -1.01 3.92
N ARG A 31 -10.34 -0.15 3.81
CA ARG A 31 -11.38 -0.03 4.86
C ARG A 31 -12.24 -1.27 5.01
N LEU A 32 -12.25 -2.18 4.02
CA LEU A 32 -12.88 -3.49 4.14
C LEU A 32 -12.25 -4.37 5.25
N LEU A 33 -10.99 -4.13 5.60
CA LEU A 33 -10.28 -4.92 6.60
C LEU A 33 -10.69 -4.50 8.01
N HIS A 34 -10.66 -5.47 8.94
CA HIS A 34 -10.94 -5.22 10.36
C HIS A 34 -10.07 -4.08 10.87
N ASN A 35 -10.69 -3.05 11.45
CA ASN A 35 -10.01 -1.84 11.89
C ASN A 35 -9.31 -2.02 13.26
N PRO A 36 -7.97 -2.03 13.33
CA PRO A 36 -7.25 -2.11 14.60
C PRO A 36 -7.42 -0.85 15.45
N GLY A 37 -7.63 0.31 14.83
CA GLY A 37 -7.87 1.58 15.54
C GLY A 37 -9.20 1.66 16.31
N ARG A 38 -9.88 0.54 16.55
CA ARG A 38 -11.00 0.41 17.49
C ARG A 38 -10.57 -0.07 18.88
N TYR A 39 -9.31 -0.47 19.04
CA TYR A 39 -8.77 -1.02 20.28
C TYR A 39 -7.61 -0.16 20.75
N ASP A 40 -7.62 0.15 22.05
CA ASP A 40 -6.68 1.09 22.66
C ASP A 40 -5.23 0.61 22.52
N GLU A 41 -4.99 -0.70 22.60
CA GLU A 41 -3.65 -1.29 22.47
C GLU A 41 -3.00 -1.05 21.09
N PHE A 42 -3.78 -0.74 20.04
CA PHE A 42 -3.26 -0.51 18.70
C PHE A 42 -3.18 0.97 18.31
N LEU A 43 -3.69 1.90 19.12
CA LEU A 43 -3.83 3.31 18.74
C LEU A 43 -2.49 3.94 18.34
N ASN A 44 -1.44 3.68 19.13
CA ASN A 44 -0.10 4.21 18.92
C ASN A 44 0.77 3.33 18.01
N LEU A 45 0.29 2.17 17.60
CA LEU A 45 0.99 1.29 16.67
C LEU A 45 0.63 1.61 15.22
N THR A 46 1.38 1.05 14.28
CA THR A 46 1.26 1.20 12.84
C THR A 46 1.13 -0.16 12.16
N GLY A 47 0.83 -0.17 10.87
CA GLY A 47 0.82 -1.41 10.09
C GLY A 47 2.19 -2.10 9.95
N LYS A 48 3.26 -1.49 10.47
CA LYS A 48 4.62 -2.06 10.53
C LYS A 48 4.87 -2.87 11.81
N ASP A 49 4.06 -2.65 12.84
CA ASP A 49 4.27 -3.27 14.14
C ASP A 49 3.71 -4.71 14.15
N PRO A 50 4.47 -5.69 14.68
CA PRO A 50 4.09 -7.11 14.66
C PRO A 50 2.69 -7.37 15.23
N GLU A 51 2.28 -6.66 16.27
CA GLU A 51 0.99 -6.80 16.94
C GLU A 51 -0.17 -6.45 15.99
N VAL A 52 -0.02 -5.36 15.21
CA VAL A 52 -1.01 -4.94 14.21
C VAL A 52 -1.02 -5.92 13.03
N MET A 53 0.16 -6.41 12.61
CA MET A 53 0.25 -7.42 11.56
C MET A 53 -0.48 -8.71 11.95
N ASP A 54 -0.23 -9.20 13.17
CA ASP A 54 -0.86 -10.40 13.69
C ASP A 54 -2.37 -10.24 13.85
N PHE A 55 -2.81 -9.07 14.34
CA PHE A 55 -4.23 -8.74 14.41
C PHE A 55 -4.88 -8.82 13.02
N LEU A 56 -4.28 -8.20 12.00
CA LEU A 56 -4.82 -8.19 10.64
C LEU A 56 -4.79 -9.56 9.96
N LYS A 57 -3.80 -10.41 10.26
CA LYS A 57 -3.76 -11.79 9.75
C LYS A 57 -4.82 -12.68 10.38
N LYS A 58 -5.01 -12.57 11.69
CA LYS A 58 -5.91 -13.47 12.46
C LYS A 58 -7.37 -13.05 12.39
N ASN A 59 -7.65 -11.75 12.38
CA ASN A 59 -9.00 -11.22 12.59
C ASN A 59 -9.61 -10.55 11.35
N SER A 60 -8.96 -10.67 10.18
CA SER A 60 -9.40 -10.05 8.93
C SER A 60 -9.12 -10.94 7.71
N GLU A 61 -9.73 -10.63 6.56
CA GLU A 61 -9.44 -11.27 5.28
C GLU A 61 -8.21 -10.67 4.56
N ALA A 62 -7.25 -10.15 5.33
CA ALA A 62 -6.16 -9.34 4.80
C ALA A 62 -5.26 -10.11 3.82
N ASP A 63 -4.93 -11.37 4.12
CA ASP A 63 -4.11 -12.18 3.23
C ASP A 63 -4.83 -12.56 1.91
N LYS A 64 -6.16 -12.77 1.95
CA LYS A 64 -6.95 -13.00 0.73
C LYS A 64 -6.98 -11.75 -0.14
N PHE A 65 -7.27 -10.61 0.47
CA PHE A 65 -7.27 -9.30 -0.21
C PHE A 65 -5.91 -9.00 -0.86
N ILE A 66 -4.81 -9.16 -0.12
CA ILE A 66 -3.45 -8.95 -0.64
C ILE A 66 -3.16 -9.90 -1.80
N LYS A 67 -3.58 -11.16 -1.72
CA LYS A 67 -3.39 -12.14 -2.80
C LYS A 67 -4.08 -11.71 -4.10
N ASP A 68 -5.29 -11.18 -4.02
CA ASP A 68 -6.03 -10.73 -5.21
C ASP A 68 -5.49 -9.42 -5.77
N VAL A 69 -5.17 -8.46 -4.90
CA VAL A 69 -4.48 -7.22 -5.29
C VAL A 69 -3.16 -7.54 -6.00
N LYS A 70 -2.36 -8.46 -5.45
CA LYS A 70 -1.13 -8.93 -6.06
C LYS A 70 -1.37 -9.43 -7.49
N ARG A 71 -2.39 -10.25 -7.73
CA ARG A 71 -2.69 -10.76 -9.08
C ARG A 71 -2.97 -9.64 -10.08
N ILE A 72 -3.70 -8.61 -9.67
CA ILE A 72 -3.97 -7.43 -10.50
C ILE A 72 -2.66 -6.72 -10.82
N ILE A 73 -1.85 -6.42 -9.80
CA ILE A 73 -0.58 -5.69 -9.95
C ILE A 73 0.40 -6.43 -10.88
N TYR A 74 0.57 -7.74 -10.73
CA TYR A 74 1.49 -8.52 -11.57
C TYR A 74 1.07 -8.53 -13.06
N ARG A 75 -0.25 -8.56 -13.34
CA ARG A 75 -0.76 -8.43 -14.71
C ARG A 75 -0.40 -7.07 -15.29
N SER A 76 -0.57 -6.01 -14.51
CA SER A 76 -0.25 -4.64 -14.93
C SER A 76 1.24 -4.45 -15.14
N ILE A 77 2.10 -4.90 -14.23
CA ILE A 77 3.56 -4.88 -14.39
C ILE A 77 3.98 -5.52 -15.72
N THR A 78 3.44 -6.70 -16.03
CA THR A 78 3.75 -7.42 -17.26
C THR A 78 3.34 -6.61 -18.49
N ALA A 79 2.12 -6.08 -18.51
CA ALA A 79 1.63 -5.25 -19.60
C ALA A 79 2.39 -3.92 -19.72
N TYR A 80 2.76 -3.29 -18.61
CA TYR A 80 3.44 -2.00 -18.59
C TYR A 80 4.84 -2.12 -19.14
N LYS A 81 5.59 -3.16 -18.72
CA LYS A 81 6.90 -3.47 -19.29
C LYS A 81 6.83 -3.72 -20.80
N ARG A 82 5.83 -4.47 -21.27
CA ARG A 82 5.64 -4.75 -22.70
C ARG A 82 5.35 -3.50 -23.52
N ASN A 83 4.62 -2.54 -22.95
CA ASN A 83 4.25 -1.30 -23.64
C ASN A 83 5.20 -0.12 -23.34
N ASN A 84 6.39 -0.39 -22.79
CA ASN A 84 7.42 0.62 -22.48
C ASN A 84 6.96 1.75 -21.54
N TYR A 85 6.01 1.48 -20.63
CA TYR A 85 5.71 2.41 -19.54
C TYR A 85 6.86 2.46 -18.53
N THR A 86 7.13 3.65 -18.01
CA THR A 86 8.24 3.91 -17.09
C THR A 86 7.83 3.94 -15.63
N ASN A 87 6.55 4.24 -15.33
CA ASN A 87 6.04 4.40 -13.98
C ASN A 87 4.68 3.69 -13.80
N LEU A 88 4.44 3.13 -12.63
CA LEU A 88 3.13 2.65 -12.18
C LEU A 88 2.95 2.95 -10.69
N MET A 89 1.89 3.67 -10.35
CA MET A 89 1.55 3.99 -8.96
C MET A 89 0.57 2.97 -8.38
N ILE A 90 0.71 2.62 -7.10
CA ILE A 90 -0.17 1.69 -6.40
C ILE A 90 -0.45 2.25 -5.01
N ASN A 91 -1.69 2.64 -4.75
CA ASN A 91 -2.06 3.34 -3.52
C ASN A 91 -2.96 2.47 -2.65
N PHE A 92 -2.66 2.38 -1.36
CA PHE A 92 -3.47 1.70 -0.36
C PHE A 92 -4.08 2.72 0.59
N GLY A 93 -5.41 2.80 0.64
CA GLY A 93 -6.13 3.81 1.42
C GLY A 93 -6.80 3.22 2.66
N CYS A 94 -6.67 3.87 3.82
CA CYS A 94 -7.57 3.61 4.94
C CYS A 94 -8.00 4.93 5.59
N THR A 95 -8.86 4.89 6.61
CA THR A 95 -9.43 6.13 7.18
C THR A 95 -8.38 7.07 7.77
N GLY A 96 -7.36 6.54 8.45
CA GLY A 96 -6.33 7.34 9.13
C GLY A 96 -4.92 7.15 8.59
N GLY A 97 -4.73 6.33 7.55
CA GLY A 97 -3.42 6.12 6.92
C GLY A 97 -2.35 5.43 7.78
N ARG A 98 -2.69 4.86 8.94
CA ARG A 98 -1.73 4.34 9.94
C ARG A 98 -1.60 2.81 10.00
N HIS A 99 -2.72 2.08 9.96
CA HIS A 99 -2.72 0.61 10.20
C HIS A 99 -2.91 -0.20 8.91
N ARG A 100 -4.15 -0.29 8.43
CA ARG A 100 -4.56 -1.20 7.36
C ARG A 100 -3.87 -0.90 6.03
N SER A 101 -3.81 0.37 5.65
CA SER A 101 -3.15 0.79 4.41
C SER A 101 -1.64 0.55 4.47
N VAL A 102 -0.99 0.89 5.60
CA VAL A 102 0.45 0.67 5.82
C VAL A 102 0.77 -0.81 5.70
N TYR A 103 0.02 -1.67 6.38
CA TYR A 103 0.19 -3.12 6.30
C TYR A 103 0.09 -3.65 4.87
N CYS A 104 -0.94 -3.27 4.12
CA CYS A 104 -1.11 -3.72 2.74
C CYS A 104 0.03 -3.23 1.82
N ALA A 105 0.43 -1.97 1.95
CA ALA A 105 1.52 -1.40 1.17
C ALA A 105 2.86 -2.11 1.44
N GLU A 106 3.19 -2.35 2.72
CA GLU A 106 4.37 -3.10 3.14
C GLU A 106 4.38 -4.51 2.55
N ARG A 107 3.28 -5.25 2.67
CA ARG A 107 3.20 -6.63 2.18
C ARG A 107 3.38 -6.73 0.66
N ILE A 108 2.88 -5.75 -0.08
CA ILE A 108 3.01 -5.71 -1.55
C ILE A 108 4.42 -5.25 -1.95
N ALA A 109 4.97 -4.20 -1.34
CA ALA A 109 6.31 -3.71 -1.61
C ALA A 109 7.38 -4.78 -1.35
N ASN A 110 7.33 -5.42 -0.18
CA ASN A 110 8.24 -6.52 0.18
C ASN A 110 8.18 -7.69 -0.82
N ARG A 111 7.03 -7.91 -1.47
CA ARG A 111 6.93 -8.95 -2.49
C ARG A 111 7.54 -8.54 -3.83
N LEU A 112 7.41 -7.26 -4.19
CA LEU A 112 7.82 -6.74 -5.51
C LEU A 112 9.28 -6.30 -5.55
N MET A 113 9.91 -5.99 -4.42
CA MET A 113 11.30 -5.53 -4.38
C MET A 113 12.33 -6.55 -4.90
N TYR A 114 11.95 -7.82 -5.00
CA TYR A 114 12.79 -8.90 -5.52
C TYR A 114 12.52 -9.24 -7.00
N GLU A 115 11.56 -8.56 -7.64
CA GLU A 115 11.21 -8.82 -9.04
C GLU A 115 12.16 -8.08 -9.98
N SER A 116 12.75 -8.81 -10.94
CA SER A 116 13.76 -8.25 -11.84
C SER A 116 13.19 -7.16 -12.75
N GLY A 117 13.99 -6.14 -13.05
CA GLY A 117 13.60 -5.02 -13.93
C GLY A 117 12.51 -4.12 -13.35
N ILE A 118 12.30 -4.16 -12.02
CA ILE A 118 11.41 -3.30 -11.25
C ILE A 118 12.24 -2.54 -10.22
N GLU A 119 11.96 -1.26 -10.06
CA GLU A 119 12.41 -0.45 -8.94
C GLU A 119 11.21 -0.12 -8.06
N VAL A 120 11.30 -0.35 -6.74
CA VAL A 120 10.20 -0.11 -5.81
C VAL A 120 10.51 1.07 -4.90
N GLU A 121 9.60 2.03 -4.86
CA GLU A 121 9.58 3.16 -3.95
C GLU A 121 8.34 3.03 -3.06
N LEU A 122 8.55 2.87 -1.75
CA LEU A 122 7.46 2.74 -0.77
C LEU A 122 7.35 4.03 0.06
N ILE A 123 6.16 4.63 0.07
CA ILE A 123 5.88 5.91 0.72
C ILE A 123 4.71 5.75 1.69
N HIS A 124 4.87 6.20 2.93
CA HIS A 124 3.78 6.18 3.92
C HIS A 124 3.35 7.61 4.22
N THR A 125 2.36 8.12 3.48
CA THR A 125 2.01 9.55 3.46
C THR A 125 1.77 10.14 4.84
N GLU A 126 1.06 9.44 5.73
CA GLU A 126 0.80 9.96 7.09
C GLU A 126 2.01 9.78 8.02
N LEU A 127 2.68 8.63 7.98
CA LEU A 127 3.86 8.39 8.83
C LEU A 127 5.04 9.31 8.49
N GLU A 128 5.20 9.68 7.22
CA GLU A 128 6.22 10.64 6.79
C GLU A 128 5.91 12.07 7.20
N LYS A 129 4.64 12.44 7.39
CA LYS A 129 4.27 13.75 7.94
C LYS A 129 4.58 13.82 9.43
N GLU A 130 4.33 12.73 10.17
CA GLU A 130 4.67 12.62 11.59
C GLU A 130 6.18 12.78 11.83
N ASN A 131 7.02 12.13 11.01
CA ASN A 131 8.49 12.21 11.13
C ASN A 131 9.10 13.56 10.74
N LYS A 132 8.34 14.48 10.14
CA LYS A 132 8.79 15.81 9.72
C LYS A 132 8.42 16.91 10.73
N GLN A 133 7.73 16.56 11.81
CA GLN A 133 7.42 17.43 12.95
C GLN A 133 8.43 17.23 14.06
#